data_AF-A0A512BYB7-F1
#
_entry.id   AF-A0A512BYB7-F1
#
_cell.length_a   1.000
_cell.length_b   1.000
_cell.length_c   1.000
_cell.angle_alpha   90.00
_cell.angle_beta   90.00
_cell.angle_gamma   90.00
#
_symmetry.space_group_name_H-M   'P 1'
#
loop_
_entity.id
_entity.type
_entity.pdbx_description
1 polymer ?
#
loop_
_entity_poly.entity_id
_entity_poly.type
_entity_poly.pdbx_seq_one_letter_code
_entity_poly.pdbx_strand_id
1 'polypeptide(L)'
;MLRSPSRKSKALRPADIAAAFWGCGDLLARETNELVRLGVPVTALTEPFPVRVGYVVFDELGFRFKPRGINEVEGVRAFLFLITDKHGEVSDIVAWAPMVRRLSTWLNRASALGEEAVGTAHPSSQSELRVWPTPLEWLQAGREGLCFIRPAATILQFSAGNQSPAKDGAGAPSSASSGGCAGKR
;
A
#
# COMPACT_ATOMS: atom_id res chain seq x y z
N MET A 1 10.26 -7.44 30.95
CA MET A 1 10.23 -6.87 29.58
C MET A 1 11.31 -7.57 28.76
N LEU A 2 10.94 -8.54 27.93
CA LEU A 2 11.88 -9.21 27.03
C LEU A 2 12.08 -8.30 25.81
N ARG A 3 13.32 -7.86 25.55
CA ARG A 3 13.66 -7.11 24.33
C ARG A 3 13.61 -8.09 23.16
N SER A 4 12.57 -7.98 22.34
CA SER A 4 12.49 -8.71 21.07
C SER A 4 13.72 -8.40 20.22
N PRO A 5 14.41 -9.42 19.67
CA PRO A 5 15.60 -9.19 18.86
C PRO A 5 15.26 -8.31 17.66
N SER A 6 15.93 -7.17 17.56
CA SER A 6 15.81 -6.23 16.44
C SER A 6 16.09 -6.98 15.15
N ARG A 7 15.06 -7.09 14.30
CA ARG A 7 15.16 -7.71 12.98
C ARG A 7 16.05 -6.79 12.14
N LYS A 8 17.36 -7.07 12.07
CA LYS A 8 18.27 -6.41 11.12
C LYS A 8 17.88 -6.84 9.71
N SER A 9 16.84 -6.23 9.14
CA SER A 9 16.43 -6.54 7.77
C SER A 9 17.38 -5.81 6.83
N LYS A 10 18.21 -6.58 6.10
CA LYS A 10 18.76 -6.10 4.83
C LYS A 10 17.60 -5.55 4.01
N ALA A 11 17.73 -4.34 3.48
CA ALA A 11 16.68 -3.75 2.66
C ALA A 11 16.41 -4.67 1.46
N LEU A 12 15.22 -5.30 1.44
CA LEU A 12 14.80 -6.12 0.31
C LEU A 12 14.48 -5.21 -0.87
N ARG A 13 14.95 -5.63 -2.06
CA ARG A 13 14.70 -4.93 -3.32
C ARG A 13 13.31 -5.31 -3.84
N PRO A 14 12.67 -4.49 -4.69
CA PRO A 14 11.38 -4.81 -5.30
C PRO A 14 11.33 -6.20 -5.94
N ALA A 15 12.39 -6.60 -6.65
CA ALA A 15 12.49 -7.93 -7.26
C ALA A 15 12.46 -9.09 -6.24
N ASP A 16 13.07 -8.92 -5.07
CA ASP A 16 13.08 -9.94 -4.02
C ASP A 16 11.67 -10.10 -3.40
N ILE A 17 10.92 -8.99 -3.31
CA ILE A 17 9.54 -8.97 -2.82
C ILE A 17 8.61 -9.63 -3.84
N ALA A 18 8.72 -9.25 -5.12
CA ALA A 18 7.97 -9.86 -6.20
C ALA A 18 8.23 -11.38 -6.26
N ALA A 19 9.50 -11.82 -6.17
CA ALA A 19 9.84 -13.23 -6.18
C ALA A 19 9.18 -14.00 -5.01
N ALA A 20 9.15 -13.42 -3.80
CA ALA A 20 8.46 -14.02 -2.66
C ALA A 20 6.94 -14.12 -2.90
N PHE A 21 6.33 -13.08 -3.47
CA PHE A 21 4.90 -13.08 -3.81
C PHE A 21 4.55 -14.14 -4.87
N TRP A 22 5.31 -14.18 -5.97
CA TRP A 22 5.07 -15.14 -7.06
C TRP A 22 5.42 -16.58 -6.68
N GLY A 23 6.24 -16.80 -5.66
CA GLY A 23 6.48 -18.12 -5.07
C GLY A 23 5.32 -18.64 -4.21
N CYS A 24 4.29 -17.84 -3.96
CA CYS A 24 3.12 -18.24 -3.19
C CYS A 24 2.09 -19.00 -4.05
N GLY A 25 1.21 -19.75 -3.39
CA GLY A 25 0.19 -20.56 -4.06
C GLY A 25 -0.89 -19.71 -4.71
N ASP A 26 -1.54 -20.27 -5.73
CA ASP A 26 -2.80 -19.74 -6.26
C ASP A 26 -3.97 -20.03 -5.32
N LEU A 27 -5.03 -19.23 -5.44
CA LEU A 27 -6.31 -19.52 -4.80
C LEU A 27 -6.81 -20.91 -5.22
N LEU A 28 -7.25 -21.70 -4.25
CA LEU A 28 -7.95 -22.95 -4.53
C LEU A 28 -9.34 -22.62 -5.09
N ALA A 29 -9.87 -23.48 -5.97
CA ALA A 29 -11.21 -23.31 -6.54
C ALA A 29 -12.29 -23.09 -5.46
N ARG A 30 -12.18 -23.78 -4.31
CA ARG A 30 -13.07 -23.58 -3.17
C ARG A 30 -12.99 -22.16 -2.60
N GLU A 31 -11.80 -21.60 -2.46
CA GLU A 31 -11.58 -20.25 -1.91
C GLU A 31 -12.11 -19.19 -2.87
N THR A 32 -11.84 -19.35 -4.17
CA THR A 32 -12.42 -18.49 -5.23
C THR A 32 -13.94 -18.54 -5.18
N ASN A 33 -14.55 -19.73 -5.13
CA ASN A 33 -16.00 -19.88 -5.07
C ASN A 33 -16.60 -19.27 -3.79
N GLU A 34 -15.93 -19.41 -2.64
CA GLU A 34 -16.38 -18.79 -1.39
C GLU A 34 -16.35 -17.25 -1.49
N LEU A 35 -15.28 -16.65 -2.02
CA LEU A 35 -15.18 -15.20 -2.21
C LEU A 35 -16.21 -14.68 -3.23
N VAL A 36 -16.40 -15.38 -4.35
CA VAL A 36 -17.41 -15.04 -5.35
C VAL A 36 -18.82 -15.13 -4.76
N ARG A 37 -19.11 -16.14 -3.94
CA ARG A 37 -20.40 -16.25 -3.23
C ARG A 37 -20.62 -15.10 -2.25
N LEU A 38 -19.56 -14.52 -1.71
CA LEU A 38 -19.61 -13.31 -0.88
C LEU A 38 -19.72 -12.02 -1.71
N GLY A 39 -19.87 -12.10 -3.03
CA GLY A 39 -20.04 -10.93 -3.91
C GLY A 39 -18.72 -10.30 -4.37
N VAL A 40 -17.58 -10.97 -4.18
CA VAL A 40 -16.31 -10.50 -4.74
C VAL A 40 -16.28 -10.79 -6.24
N PRO A 41 -16.13 -9.76 -7.12
CA PRO A 41 -16.00 -10.00 -8.55
C PRO A 41 -14.70 -10.76 -8.85
N VAL A 42 -14.73 -11.67 -9.83
CA VAL A 42 -13.56 -12.48 -10.21
C VAL A 42 -12.38 -11.60 -10.65
N THR A 43 -12.66 -10.47 -11.31
CA THR A 43 -11.64 -9.49 -11.70
C THR A 43 -10.88 -8.94 -10.50
N ALA A 44 -11.55 -8.70 -9.36
CA ALA A 44 -10.87 -8.30 -8.12
C ALA A 44 -10.03 -9.42 -7.50
N LEU A 45 -10.13 -10.66 -7.97
CA LEU A 45 -9.26 -11.76 -7.55
C LEU A 45 -8.07 -11.93 -8.50
N THR A 46 -8.15 -11.46 -9.74
CA THR A 46 -7.12 -11.68 -10.78
C THR A 46 -6.32 -10.43 -11.12
N GLU A 47 -6.88 -9.23 -10.92
CA GLU A 47 -6.34 -7.96 -11.43
C GLU A 47 -6.22 -6.88 -10.32
N PRO A 48 -5.29 -5.92 -10.44
CA PRO A 48 -4.19 -5.88 -11.43
C PRO A 48 -3.14 -6.98 -11.19
N PHE A 49 -3.06 -7.48 -9.95
CA PHE A 49 -2.29 -8.66 -9.59
C PHE A 49 -3.23 -9.70 -8.95
N PRO A 50 -3.03 -11.01 -9.21
CA PRO A 50 -3.88 -12.04 -8.65
C PRO A 50 -3.71 -12.12 -7.14
N VAL A 51 -4.79 -12.38 -6.40
CA VAL A 51 -4.71 -12.73 -4.98
C VAL A 51 -4.01 -14.08 -4.87
N ARG A 52 -2.95 -14.13 -4.06
CA ARG A 52 -2.20 -15.36 -3.78
C ARG A 52 -2.57 -15.89 -2.39
N VAL A 53 -2.12 -17.09 -2.07
CA VAL A 53 -2.31 -17.71 -0.76
C VAL A 53 -0.98 -18.25 -0.22
N GLY A 54 -0.81 -18.13 1.09
CA GLY A 54 0.35 -18.66 1.78
C GLY A 54 0.07 -18.93 3.25
N TYR A 55 1.00 -19.63 3.90
CA TYR A 55 0.99 -19.78 5.35
C TYR A 55 1.91 -18.74 5.97
N VAL A 56 1.38 -17.96 6.89
CA VAL A 56 2.09 -16.87 7.55
C VAL A 56 1.98 -16.97 9.07
N VAL A 57 2.98 -16.45 9.77
CA VAL A 57 2.96 -16.25 11.21
C VAL A 57 2.89 -14.75 11.47
N PHE A 58 1.81 -14.29 12.10
CA PHE A 58 1.65 -12.89 12.49
C PHE A 58 2.42 -12.61 13.78
N ASP A 59 3.10 -11.47 13.84
CA ASP A 59 3.80 -10.97 15.03
C ASP A 59 3.58 -9.45 15.19
N GLU A 60 4.17 -8.85 16.23
CA GLU A 60 4.01 -7.42 16.53
C GLU A 60 4.53 -6.49 15.42
N LEU A 61 5.42 -7.00 14.55
CA LEU A 61 6.07 -6.21 13.49
C LEU A 61 5.43 -6.41 12.12
N GLY A 62 4.51 -7.37 11.99
CA GLY A 62 3.99 -7.73 10.69
C GLY A 62 3.57 -9.19 10.60
N PHE A 63 4.00 -9.82 9.51
CA PHE A 63 4.00 -11.27 9.41
C PHE A 63 5.33 -11.80 8.87
N ARG A 64 5.51 -13.12 8.93
CA ARG A 64 6.57 -13.85 8.23
C ARG A 64 5.97 -15.02 7.47
N PHE A 65 6.54 -15.33 6.31
CA PHE A 65 6.24 -16.57 5.61
C PHE A 65 6.70 -17.77 6.44
N LYS A 66 5.83 -18.78 6.56
CA LYS A 66 6.20 -20.06 7.16
C LYS A 66 7.08 -20.84 6.17
N PRO A 67 8.29 -21.28 6.56
CA PRO A 67 9.11 -22.15 5.72
C PRO A 67 8.39 -23.49 5.46
N ARG A 68 8.51 -24.00 4.24
CA ARG A 68 7.98 -25.31 3.86
C ARG A 68 8.79 -26.42 4.56
N GLY A 69 8.12 -27.38 5.19
CA GLY A 69 8.76 -28.61 5.72
C GLY A 69 9.16 -28.60 7.21
N ILE A 70 8.85 -27.57 7.98
CA ILE A 70 9.04 -27.56 9.45
C ILE A 70 7.69 -27.87 10.13
N ASN A 71 7.71 -28.82 11.07
CA ASN A 71 6.53 -29.34 11.78
C ASN A 71 5.57 -28.24 12.26
N GLU A 72 4.30 -28.60 12.14
CA GLU A 72 3.16 -27.73 11.84
C GLU A 72 2.35 -27.36 13.08
N VAL A 73 2.49 -26.13 13.60
CA VAL A 73 1.44 -25.61 14.52
C VAL A 73 1.15 -24.11 14.31
N GLU A 74 2.10 -23.27 13.90
CA GLU A 74 1.91 -21.81 14.05
C GLU A 74 1.47 -21.05 12.79
N GLY A 75 1.52 -21.66 11.61
CA GLY A 75 1.19 -20.97 10.36
C GLY A 75 -0.31 -20.86 10.13
N VAL A 76 -0.82 -19.65 9.95
CA VAL A 76 -2.19 -19.40 9.52
C VAL A 76 -2.23 -19.20 8.01
N ARG A 77 -3.21 -19.82 7.35
CA ARG A 77 -3.47 -19.60 5.93
C ARG A 77 -4.03 -18.20 5.71
N ALA A 78 -3.43 -17.44 4.81
CA ALA A 78 -3.80 -16.06 4.51
C ALA A 78 -3.87 -15.81 3.00
N PHE A 79 -4.73 -14.87 2.62
CA PHE A 79 -4.73 -14.22 1.32
C PHE A 79 -3.63 -13.17 1.27
N LEU A 80 -2.93 -13.10 0.16
CA LEU A 80 -1.76 -12.25 -0.03
C LEU A 80 -2.02 -11.28 -1.17
N PHE A 81 -1.75 -10.00 -0.92
CA PHE A 81 -1.85 -8.91 -1.88
C PHE A 81 -0.47 -8.31 -2.12
N LEU A 82 -0.10 -8.16 -3.40
CA LEU A 82 1.10 -7.43 -3.79
C LEU A 82 0.78 -5.95 -3.77
N ILE A 83 1.60 -5.17 -3.07
CA ILE A 83 1.46 -3.71 -3.03
C ILE A 83 2.54 -3.08 -3.89
N THR A 84 2.13 -2.12 -4.70
CA THR A 84 3.02 -1.28 -5.50
C THR A 84 2.96 0.16 -5.02
N ASP A 85 4.06 0.89 -5.15
CA ASP A 85 4.05 2.33 -4.94
C ASP A 85 3.41 3.08 -6.13
N LYS A 86 3.39 4.41 -6.04
CA LYS A 86 2.86 5.30 -7.08
C LYS A 86 3.57 5.21 -8.45
N HIS A 87 4.75 4.59 -8.51
CA HIS A 87 5.51 4.37 -9.74
C HIS A 87 5.30 2.96 -10.30
N GLY A 88 4.48 2.13 -9.65
CA GLY A 88 4.26 0.74 -10.03
C GLY A 88 5.34 -0.22 -9.52
N GLU A 89 6.28 0.26 -8.70
CA GLU A 89 7.34 -0.58 -8.13
C GLU A 89 6.81 -1.35 -6.92
N VAL A 90 7.16 -2.63 -6.82
CA VAL A 90 6.72 -3.49 -5.71
C VAL A 90 7.30 -2.99 -4.39
N SER A 91 6.43 -2.65 -3.44
CA SER A 91 6.82 -2.02 -2.17
C SER A 91 6.67 -2.96 -0.98
N ASP A 92 5.63 -3.79 -0.93
CA ASP A 92 5.30 -4.68 0.20
C ASP A 92 4.38 -5.85 -0.23
N ILE A 93 4.14 -6.77 0.70
CA ILE A 93 3.09 -7.79 0.62
C ILE A 93 2.21 -7.66 1.85
N VAL A 94 0.89 -7.73 1.65
CA VAL A 94 -0.09 -7.69 2.73
C VAL A 94 -0.75 -9.05 2.87
N ALA A 95 -0.81 -9.56 4.10
CA ALA A 95 -1.49 -10.80 4.44
C ALA A 95 -2.81 -10.50 5.15
N TRP A 96 -3.90 -11.09 4.66
CA TRP A 96 -5.21 -11.08 5.28
C TRP A 96 -5.66 -12.50 5.62
N ALA A 97 -5.91 -12.76 6.89
CA ALA A 97 -6.41 -14.03 7.38
C ALA A 97 -7.77 -13.83 8.07
N PRO A 98 -8.90 -14.04 7.36
CA PRO A 98 -10.23 -13.77 7.93
C PRO A 98 -10.54 -14.62 9.16
N MET A 99 -10.03 -15.86 9.21
CA MET A 99 -10.26 -16.79 10.32
C MET A 99 -9.73 -16.29 11.67
N VAL A 100 -8.61 -15.58 11.66
CA VAL A 100 -8.01 -14.98 12.86
C VAL A 100 -8.22 -13.48 12.92
N ARG A 101 -9.00 -12.91 11.99
CA ARG A 101 -9.28 -11.47 11.85
C ARG A 101 -8.00 -10.62 11.89
N ARG A 102 -6.94 -11.08 11.19
CA ARG A 102 -5.68 -10.36 11.09
C ARG A 102 -5.46 -9.84 9.67
N LEU A 103 -4.94 -8.62 9.60
CA LEU A 103 -4.47 -7.96 8.39
C LEU A 103 -3.13 -7.31 8.73
N SER A 104 -2.08 -7.60 7.97
CA SER A 104 -0.75 -7.09 8.29
C SER A 104 0.18 -7.06 7.08
N THR A 105 1.16 -6.17 7.12
CA THR A 105 2.25 -6.06 6.14
C THR A 105 3.41 -7.00 6.41
N TRP A 106 4.20 -7.32 5.38
CA TRP A 106 5.42 -8.09 5.53
C TRP A 106 6.61 -7.22 5.94
N LEU A 107 6.78 -6.08 5.26
CA LEU A 107 7.93 -5.17 5.44
C LEU A 107 7.57 -3.86 6.14
N ASN A 108 6.31 -3.73 6.56
CA ASN A 108 5.83 -2.56 7.31
C ASN A 108 5.85 -1.26 6.50
N ARG A 109 5.84 -1.36 5.16
CA ARG A 109 5.92 -0.23 4.23
C ARG A 109 4.55 0.23 3.75
N ALA A 110 3.64 -0.70 3.46
CA ALA A 110 2.28 -0.36 3.05
C ALA A 110 1.43 0.14 4.23
N SER A 111 0.54 1.09 3.95
CA SER A 111 -0.38 1.68 4.92
C SER A 111 -1.84 1.35 4.62
N ALA A 112 -2.17 1.13 3.34
CA ALA A 112 -3.49 0.70 2.90
C ALA A 112 -3.39 -0.30 1.75
N LEU A 113 -4.42 -1.12 1.58
CA LEU A 113 -4.72 -1.75 0.30
C LEU A 113 -5.25 -0.67 -0.65
N GLY A 114 -4.85 -0.71 -1.93
CA GLY A 114 -5.24 0.28 -2.93
C GLY A 114 -4.47 1.61 -2.84
N GLU A 115 -3.37 1.68 -2.07
CA GLU A 115 -2.60 2.92 -1.90
C GLU A 115 -2.01 3.47 -3.21
N GLU A 116 -1.82 2.61 -4.22
CA GLU A 116 -1.44 2.98 -5.58
C GLU A 116 -2.44 3.94 -6.25
N ALA A 117 -3.71 3.88 -5.87
CA ALA A 117 -4.78 4.72 -6.44
C ALA A 117 -4.75 6.16 -5.94
N VAL A 118 -4.04 6.45 -4.83
CA VAL A 118 -4.00 7.79 -4.22
C VAL A 118 -3.34 8.81 -5.16
N GLY A 119 -2.33 8.39 -5.93
CA GLY A 119 -1.59 9.27 -6.84
C GLY A 119 -2.20 9.41 -8.24
N THR A 120 -3.11 8.49 -8.61
CA THR A 120 -3.75 8.45 -9.94
C THR A 120 -5.16 9.02 -9.95
N ALA A 121 -5.66 9.45 -8.78
CA ALA A 121 -6.96 10.10 -8.63
C ALA A 121 -7.14 11.21 -9.67
N HIS A 122 -8.03 10.95 -10.63
CA HIS A 122 -8.20 11.78 -11.81
C HIS A 122 -8.93 13.07 -11.40
N PRO A 123 -8.42 14.28 -11.71
CA PRO A 123 -9.00 15.54 -11.24
C PRO A 123 -10.42 15.83 -11.75
N SER A 124 -10.90 15.09 -12.76
CA SER A 124 -12.13 15.41 -13.48
C SER A 124 -13.37 14.59 -13.06
N SER A 125 -13.25 13.63 -12.15
CA SER A 125 -14.39 12.90 -11.61
C SER A 125 -14.50 13.12 -10.10
N GLN A 126 -15.64 13.66 -9.66
CA GLN A 126 -16.02 13.91 -8.27
C GLN A 126 -16.13 12.64 -7.39
N SER A 127 -15.42 11.56 -7.69
CA SER A 127 -15.40 10.37 -6.85
C SER A 127 -14.45 10.62 -5.68
N GLU A 128 -15.03 10.98 -4.53
CA GLU A 128 -14.33 10.91 -3.24
C GLU A 128 -13.67 9.54 -3.09
N LEU A 129 -12.40 9.52 -2.70
CA LEU A 129 -11.66 8.28 -2.49
C LEU A 129 -12.31 7.49 -1.35
N ARG A 130 -13.08 6.46 -1.68
CA ARG A 130 -13.80 5.66 -0.70
C ARG A 130 -12.81 4.90 0.17
N VAL A 131 -13.09 4.87 1.48
CA VAL A 131 -12.34 4.06 2.44
C VAL A 131 -13.25 2.96 2.95
N TRP A 132 -12.80 1.73 2.80
CA TRP A 132 -13.49 0.52 3.25
C TRP A 132 -12.94 0.06 4.59
N PRO A 133 -13.81 -0.34 5.54
CA PRO A 133 -13.40 -0.79 6.86
C PRO A 133 -12.80 -2.20 6.87
N THR A 134 -13.05 -3.01 5.84
CA THR A 134 -12.52 -4.39 5.77
C THR A 134 -11.97 -4.74 4.38
N PRO A 135 -10.99 -5.67 4.30
CA PRO A 135 -10.51 -6.17 3.02
C PRO A 135 -11.58 -6.86 2.18
N LEU A 136 -12.58 -7.48 2.82
CA LEU A 136 -13.69 -8.12 2.10
C LEU A 136 -14.53 -7.09 1.37
N GLU A 137 -14.89 -5.99 2.04
CA GLU A 137 -15.67 -4.90 1.43
C GLU A 137 -14.87 -4.19 0.33
N TRP A 138 -13.57 -3.99 0.52
CA TRP A 138 -12.69 -3.48 -0.52
C TRP A 138 -12.62 -4.40 -1.75
N LEU A 139 -12.58 -5.72 -1.53
CA LEU A 139 -12.64 -6.71 -2.62
C LEU A 139 -14.00 -6.71 -3.32
N GLN A 140 -15.11 -6.65 -2.57
CA GLN A 140 -16.47 -6.53 -3.12
C GLN A 140 -16.61 -5.28 -4.00
N ALA A 141 -15.94 -4.19 -3.63
CA ALA A 141 -15.87 -2.95 -4.38
C ALA A 141 -14.91 -3.00 -5.59
N GLY A 142 -14.48 -4.18 -6.03
CA GLY A 142 -13.62 -4.28 -7.21
C GLY A 142 -12.19 -3.80 -6.99
N ARG A 143 -11.73 -3.72 -5.73
CA ARG A 143 -10.48 -3.03 -5.32
C ARG A 143 -10.49 -1.51 -5.55
N GLU A 144 -11.65 -0.89 -5.71
CA GLU A 144 -11.75 0.56 -5.83
C GLU A 144 -11.73 1.23 -4.44
N GLY A 145 -10.83 2.21 -4.26
CA GLY A 145 -10.63 2.92 -3.00
C GLY A 145 -9.57 2.29 -2.10
N LEU A 146 -9.61 2.65 -0.82
CA LEU A 146 -8.60 2.26 0.17
C LEU A 146 -9.18 1.33 1.24
N CYS A 147 -8.35 0.43 1.77
CA CYS A 147 -8.63 -0.26 3.03
C CYS A 147 -7.41 -0.19 3.94
N PHE A 148 -7.52 0.51 5.07
CA PHE A 148 -6.39 0.73 5.96
C PHE A 148 -5.93 -0.54 6.68
N ILE A 149 -4.61 -0.75 6.67
CA ILE A 149 -3.97 -1.90 7.33
C ILE A 149 -3.66 -1.57 8.79
N ARG A 150 -3.20 -0.33 9.05
CA ARG A 150 -2.78 0.16 10.37
C ARG A 150 -3.35 1.56 10.63
N PRO A 151 -4.61 1.69 11.07
CA PRO A 151 -5.28 2.97 11.21
C PRO A 151 -4.49 4.01 12.05
N ALA A 152 -3.79 3.56 13.09
CA ALA A 152 -2.99 4.44 13.95
C ALA A 152 -1.75 5.04 13.25
N ALA A 153 -1.12 4.31 12.33
CA ALA A 153 0.03 4.80 11.58
C ALA A 153 -0.39 5.69 10.39
N THR A 154 -1.57 5.42 9.84
CA THR A 154 -2.16 6.14 8.70
C THR A 154 -2.37 7.63 8.99
N ILE A 155 -2.79 8.01 10.19
CA ILE A 155 -3.09 9.42 10.57
C ILE A 155 -1.87 10.32 10.31
N LEU A 156 -0.66 9.84 10.57
CA LEU A 156 0.56 10.65 10.39
C LEU A 156 0.94 10.84 8.92
N GLN A 157 0.76 9.81 8.09
CA GLN A 157 1.14 9.86 6.68
C GLN A 157 0.19 10.72 5.85
N PHE A 158 -1.12 10.60 6.07
CA PHE A 158 -2.12 11.38 5.33
C PHE A 158 -2.24 12.82 5.83
N SER A 159 -1.85 13.12 7.07
CA SER A 159 -1.77 14.51 7.56
C SER A 159 -0.58 15.28 6.98
N ALA A 160 0.51 14.59 6.62
CA ALA A 160 1.72 15.23 6.09
C ALA A 160 1.63 15.59 4.59
N GLY A 161 0.70 14.96 3.84
CA GLY A 161 0.53 15.16 2.39
C GLY A 161 -0.14 16.47 1.97
N ASN A 162 -0.68 17.26 2.91
CA ASN A 162 -1.40 18.51 2.62
C ASN A 162 -0.55 19.79 2.72
N GLN A 163 0.75 19.69 2.96
CA GLN A 163 1.64 20.86 2.90
C GLN A 163 2.10 21.08 1.46
N SER A 164 1.25 21.75 0.69
CA SER A 164 1.66 22.37 -0.57
C SER A 164 2.73 23.43 -0.26
N PRO A 165 3.90 23.44 -0.92
CA PRO A 165 4.86 24.50 -0.71
C PRO A 165 4.21 25.81 -1.17
N ALA A 166 3.95 26.71 -0.22
CA ALA A 166 3.56 28.07 -0.51
C ALA A 166 4.59 28.64 -1.49
N LYS A 167 4.16 28.89 -2.73
CA LYS A 167 4.90 29.75 -3.66
C LYS A 167 4.86 31.15 -3.05
N ASP A 168 5.91 31.49 -2.32
CA ASP A 168 6.20 32.88 -1.97
C ASP A 168 6.58 33.62 -3.26
N GLY A 169 5.56 34.17 -3.90
CA GLY A 169 5.70 35.18 -4.94
C GLY A 169 6.09 36.51 -4.29
N ALA A 170 7.38 36.76 -4.14
CA ALA A 170 7.89 38.11 -3.91
C ALA A 170 8.07 38.80 -5.27
N GLY A 171 6.99 39.40 -5.78
CA GLY A 171 7.07 40.42 -6.81
C GLY A 171 7.61 41.71 -6.19
N ALA A 172 8.67 42.26 -6.79
CA ALA A 172 9.08 43.64 -6.57
C ALA A 172 8.90 44.42 -7.90
N PRO A 173 8.14 45.52 -7.91
CA PRO A 173 8.09 46.42 -9.04
C PRO A 173 9.30 47.37 -8.98
N SER A 174 9.94 47.64 -10.12
CA SER A 174 10.90 48.74 -10.21
C SER A 174 10.64 49.54 -11.49
N SER A 175 10.08 50.73 -11.28
CA SER A 175 9.88 51.78 -12.26
C SER A 175 10.34 53.10 -11.65
N ALA A 176 11.44 53.68 -12.16
CA ALA A 176 11.81 55.11 -12.15
C ALA A 176 13.15 55.23 -12.90
N SER A 177 13.25 55.88 -14.07
CA SER A 177 13.23 57.33 -14.35
C SER A 177 14.60 58.04 -14.17
N SER A 178 15.06 58.59 -15.30
CA SER A 178 15.78 59.87 -15.51
C SER A 178 17.28 60.05 -15.19
N GLY A 179 17.95 60.72 -16.14
CA GLY A 179 19.28 61.35 -16.06
C GLY A 179 20.23 60.78 -17.13
N GLY A 180 20.56 61.40 -18.26
CA GLY A 180 20.75 62.82 -18.55
C GLY A 180 22.19 63.22 -18.23
N CYS A 181 23.14 63.07 -19.17
CA CYS A 181 24.36 63.89 -19.19
C CYS A 181 25.05 63.88 -20.56
N ALA A 182 25.22 65.09 -21.09
CA ALA A 182 25.98 65.41 -22.28
C ALA A 182 27.48 65.55 -21.96
N GLY A 183 28.37 65.35 -22.95
CA GLY A 183 29.77 65.75 -22.76
C GLY A 183 30.77 65.30 -23.82
N LYS A 184 30.89 66.11 -24.89
CA LYS A 184 32.13 66.54 -25.60
C LYS A 184 33.37 65.61 -25.56
N ARG A 185 33.87 65.20 -26.72
CA ARG A 185 34.92 65.89 -27.51
C ARG A 185 35.15 65.19 -28.84
#